data_AF-A0A4Q5TZD9-F1
#
_entry.id   AF-A0A4Q5TZD9-F1
#
_cell.length_a   1.000
_cell.length_b   1.000
_cell.length_c   1.000
_cell.angle_alpha   90.00
_cell.angle_beta   90.00
_cell.angle_gamma   90.00
#
_symmetry.space_group_name_H-M   'P 1'
#
loop_
_entity.id
_entity.type
_entity.pdbx_description
1 polymer ?
#
loop_
_entity_poly.entity_id
_entity_poly.type
_entity_poly.pdbx_seq_one_letter_code
_entity_poly.pdbx_strand_id
1 'polypeptide(L)'
;MHTSKHRLPVAAVLLLAFVFISGQVAAQIQKTFTPKTLYLTYGNMTVPTKSARLLDTLINGRLSYTGTMDLVISDESIGIISSMQQANGRASFTLTSADFDFRAKEVLNYSDVSFREISISSLDGASKDAARFTVAFSAPNLKQGTGGGTLVQASGKSKTVLASNFRFTINGLPSNRVSAIEKINFTGNTAFRITVAAADEETWREFFLSGKGTRLQGSIELLAPNMKDVVFRADFNDASFQSWEREYDSSSEKIQRFAVGVRARFAMLTTK
;
A
#
# COMPACT_ATOMS: atom_id res chain seq x y z
N MET A 1 27.87 -62.72 5.19
CA MET A 1 28.43 -61.47 4.64
C MET A 1 27.27 -60.65 4.06
N HIS A 2 26.55 -59.91 4.89
CA HIS A 2 25.65 -58.83 4.43
C HIS A 2 25.39 -57.88 5.60
N THR A 3 25.60 -56.61 5.32
CA THR A 3 25.92 -55.54 6.25
C THR A 3 24.68 -54.84 6.79
N SER A 4 24.60 -54.77 8.11
CA SER A 4 23.66 -53.95 8.89
C SER A 4 23.92 -52.46 8.63
N LYS A 5 22.92 -51.72 8.12
CA LYS A 5 22.96 -50.26 7.99
C LYS A 5 22.49 -49.62 9.30
N HIS A 6 23.43 -49.27 10.16
CA HIS A 6 23.21 -48.36 11.28
C HIS A 6 22.97 -46.93 10.75
N ARG A 7 21.81 -46.35 11.09
CA ARG A 7 21.55 -44.91 10.94
C ARG A 7 22.01 -44.20 12.20
N LEU A 8 22.96 -43.27 12.06
CA LEU A 8 23.32 -42.32 13.10
C LEU A 8 22.28 -41.18 13.17
N PRO A 9 21.91 -40.68 14.36
CA PRO A 9 21.08 -39.49 14.47
C PRO A 9 21.92 -38.24 14.16
N VAL A 10 21.42 -37.40 13.25
CA VAL A 10 21.97 -36.08 12.97
C VAL A 10 21.73 -35.21 14.20
N ALA A 11 22.78 -34.98 14.98
CA ALA A 11 22.81 -34.01 16.05
C ALA A 11 22.66 -32.61 15.45
N ALA A 12 21.53 -31.96 15.73
CA ALA A 12 21.28 -30.57 15.41
C ALA A 12 22.20 -29.67 16.27
N VAL A 13 23.31 -29.25 15.70
CA VAL A 13 24.14 -28.16 16.24
C VAL A 13 23.43 -26.85 15.92
N LEU A 14 22.58 -26.39 16.84
CA LEU A 14 21.94 -25.08 16.77
C LEU A 14 22.88 -24.06 17.43
N LEU A 15 23.75 -23.47 16.62
CA LEU A 15 24.62 -22.36 17.00
C LEU A 15 24.18 -21.14 16.19
N LEU A 16 23.64 -20.10 16.84
CA LEU A 16 23.84 -18.66 16.55
C LEU A 16 22.85 -17.87 17.42
N ALA A 17 23.34 -17.23 18.47
CA ALA A 17 23.78 -15.82 18.49
C ALA A 17 22.64 -14.85 18.82
N PHE A 18 22.31 -14.78 20.11
CA PHE A 18 21.67 -13.60 20.68
C PHE A 18 22.67 -12.45 20.65
N VAL A 19 22.60 -11.62 19.61
CA VAL A 19 23.22 -10.29 19.65
C VAL A 19 22.42 -9.46 20.64
N PHE A 20 22.94 -9.30 21.86
CA PHE A 20 22.53 -8.24 22.77
C PHE A 20 22.99 -6.92 22.17
N ILE A 21 22.19 -6.34 21.26
CA ILE A 21 22.30 -4.92 20.98
C ILE A 21 21.82 -4.23 22.25
N SER A 22 22.74 -3.66 23.03
CA SER A 22 22.45 -2.70 24.09
C SER A 22 21.88 -1.42 23.46
N GLY A 23 20.66 -1.54 22.94
CA GLY A 23 19.92 -0.44 22.37
C GLY A 23 19.54 0.50 23.50
N GLN A 24 20.03 1.74 23.45
CA GLN A 24 19.48 2.83 24.24
C GLN A 24 17.97 2.81 24.07
N VAL A 25 17.25 2.64 25.17
CA VAL A 25 15.78 2.68 25.17
C VAL A 25 15.39 4.11 24.83
N ALA A 26 15.17 4.38 23.55
CA ALA A 26 14.64 5.67 23.13
C ALA A 26 13.24 5.80 23.71
N ALA A 27 13.00 6.86 24.49
CA ALA A 27 11.65 7.21 24.90
C ALA A 27 10.79 7.43 23.64
N GLN A 28 9.62 6.79 23.62
CA GLN A 28 8.68 6.83 22.50
C GLN A 28 7.33 7.34 22.98
N ILE A 29 6.77 8.33 22.28
CA ILE A 29 5.40 8.78 22.48
C ILE A 29 4.60 8.37 21.25
N GLN A 30 3.55 7.58 21.45
CA GLN A 30 2.65 7.16 20.39
C GLN A 30 1.28 7.81 20.57
N LYS A 31 0.79 8.48 19.53
CA LYS A 31 -0.59 8.95 19.42
C LYS A 31 -1.33 8.11 18.38
N THR A 32 -2.47 7.53 18.75
CA THR A 32 -3.35 6.82 17.82
C THR A 32 -4.66 7.58 17.72
N PHE A 33 -5.11 7.86 16.50
CA PHE A 33 -6.36 8.58 16.25
C PHE A 33 -7.45 7.62 15.78
N THR A 34 -8.63 7.77 16.38
CA THR A 34 -9.85 7.06 16.00
C THR A 34 -10.39 7.62 14.66
N PRO A 35 -11.07 6.80 13.84
CA PRO A 35 -11.68 7.29 12.60
C PRO A 35 -12.56 8.54 12.78
N LYS A 36 -12.57 9.39 11.74
CA LYS A 36 -13.47 10.56 11.56
C LYS A 36 -13.17 11.85 12.34
N THR A 37 -12.16 11.87 13.20
CA THR A 37 -11.78 13.11 13.91
C THR A 37 -10.52 13.76 13.34
N LEU A 38 -9.76 13.06 12.50
CA LEU A 38 -8.49 13.56 11.98
C LEU A 38 -8.54 13.78 10.47
N TYR A 39 -8.11 14.96 10.04
CA TYR A 39 -8.10 15.41 8.64
C TYR A 39 -6.67 15.66 8.18
N LEU A 40 -6.33 15.19 6.99
CA LEU A 40 -5.09 15.52 6.29
C LEU A 40 -5.35 16.67 5.35
N THR A 41 -4.58 17.74 5.48
CA THR A 41 -4.55 18.86 4.52
C THR A 41 -3.20 18.90 3.82
N TYR A 42 -3.22 18.85 2.50
CA TYR A 42 -2.05 18.95 1.63
C TYR A 42 -2.35 19.91 0.48
N GLY A 43 -1.59 21.00 0.39
CA GLY A 43 -1.93 22.11 -0.51
C GLY A 43 -3.29 22.71 -0.14
N ASN A 44 -4.21 22.74 -1.10
CA ASN A 44 -5.59 23.22 -0.94
C ASN A 44 -6.63 22.09 -0.73
N MET A 45 -6.18 20.84 -0.61
CA MET A 45 -7.07 19.69 -0.47
C MET A 45 -7.06 19.20 0.98
N THR A 46 -8.25 18.91 1.51
CA THR A 46 -8.44 18.36 2.86
C THR A 46 -9.28 17.09 2.77
N VAL A 47 -8.77 15.99 3.34
CA VAL A 47 -9.43 14.69 3.36
C VAL A 47 -9.51 14.11 4.76
N PRO A 48 -10.61 13.43 5.13
CA PRO A 48 -10.67 12.70 6.39
C PRO A 48 -9.75 11.48 6.33
N THR A 49 -9.02 11.25 7.42
CA THR A 49 -8.27 10.01 7.62
C THR A 49 -9.19 8.94 8.20
N LYS A 50 -9.01 7.69 7.77
CA LYS A 50 -9.68 6.54 8.36
C LYS A 50 -9.02 6.11 9.67
N SER A 51 -7.70 6.18 9.71
CA SER A 51 -6.88 5.88 10.88
C SER A 51 -5.57 6.67 10.76
N ALA A 52 -4.94 6.97 11.89
CA ALA A 52 -3.57 7.43 11.90
C ALA A 52 -2.85 6.97 13.17
N ARG A 53 -1.58 6.60 13.01
CA ARG A 53 -0.64 6.32 14.08
C ARG A 53 0.54 7.26 13.93
N LEU A 54 0.76 8.12 14.91
CA LEU A 54 1.87 9.05 14.97
C LEU A 54 2.83 8.58 16.07
N LEU A 55 4.12 8.61 15.78
CA LEU A 55 5.18 8.17 16.67
C LEU A 55 6.31 9.21 16.69
N ASP A 56 6.58 9.72 17.88
CA ASP A 56 7.67 10.63 18.16
C ASP A 56 8.80 9.82 18.80
N THR A 57 9.99 9.84 18.20
CA THR A 57 11.16 9.09 18.67
C THR A 57 12.35 10.02 18.81
N LEU A 58 13.08 9.92 19.92
CA LEU A 58 14.36 10.60 20.09
C LEU A 58 15.49 9.72 19.52
N ILE A 59 16.16 10.19 18.45
CA ILE A 59 17.27 9.49 17.80
C ILE A 59 18.50 10.40 17.92
N ASN A 60 19.53 9.97 18.64
CA ASN A 60 20.78 10.72 18.85
C ASN A 60 20.53 12.16 19.36
N GLY A 61 19.59 12.32 20.31
CA GLY A 61 19.23 13.62 20.88
C GLY A 61 18.40 14.53 19.96
N ARG A 62 17.97 14.05 18.79
CA ARG A 62 17.06 14.77 17.87
C ARG A 62 15.70 14.09 17.81
N LEU A 63 14.63 14.86 17.88
CA LEU A 63 13.27 14.33 17.73
C LEU A 63 13.02 14.02 16.25
N SER A 64 12.52 12.82 15.99
CA SER A 64 12.10 12.33 14.67
C SER A 64 10.62 11.99 14.76
N TYR A 65 9.82 12.62 13.90
CA TYR A 65 8.39 12.37 13.83
C TYR A 65 8.12 11.39 12.70
N THR A 66 7.41 10.31 12.99
CA THR A 66 7.00 9.32 11.99
C THR A 66 5.50 9.10 12.10
N GLY A 67 4.87 8.72 11.01
CA GLY A 67 3.47 8.36 11.06
C GLY A 67 3.03 7.50 9.91
N THR A 68 1.91 6.83 10.13
CA THR A 68 1.19 6.06 9.12
C THR A 68 -0.27 6.48 9.18
N MET A 69 -0.88 6.75 8.04
CA MET A 69 -2.28 7.11 7.93
C MET A 69 -2.95 6.34 6.79
N ASP A 70 -4.20 5.97 7.02
CA ASP A 70 -5.05 5.38 5.99
C ASP A 70 -6.05 6.42 5.48
N LEU A 71 -6.12 6.57 4.16
CA LEU A 71 -7.05 7.48 3.49
C LEU A 71 -8.10 6.70 2.73
N VAL A 72 -9.35 7.17 2.80
CA VAL A 72 -10.43 6.67 1.93
C VAL A 72 -10.16 7.15 0.52
N ILE A 73 -10.43 6.32 -0.48
CA ILE A 73 -10.27 6.67 -1.89
C ILE A 73 -11.38 7.66 -2.28
N SER A 74 -10.99 8.87 -2.68
CA SER A 74 -11.82 9.94 -3.22
C SER A 74 -10.98 10.76 -4.21
N ASP A 75 -11.61 11.63 -4.99
CA ASP A 75 -10.91 12.47 -5.96
C ASP A 75 -9.85 13.34 -5.28
N GLU A 76 -10.17 13.89 -4.11
CA GLU A 76 -9.24 14.70 -3.31
C GLU A 76 -8.09 13.86 -2.76
N SER A 77 -8.34 12.65 -2.26
CA SER A 77 -7.25 11.82 -1.74
C SER A 77 -6.35 11.32 -2.87
N ILE A 78 -6.89 11.03 -4.05
CA ILE A 78 -6.08 10.72 -5.25
C ILE A 78 -5.21 11.92 -5.64
N GLY A 79 -5.78 13.13 -5.66
CA GLY A 79 -5.04 14.36 -5.94
C GLY A 79 -3.90 14.61 -4.94
N ILE A 80 -4.16 14.42 -3.64
CA ILE A 80 -3.14 14.50 -2.59
C ILE A 80 -2.04 13.47 -2.83
N ILE A 81 -2.41 12.21 -3.03
CA ILE A 81 -1.45 11.11 -3.19
C ILE A 81 -0.58 11.30 -4.44
N SER A 82 -1.16 11.73 -5.56
CA SER A 82 -0.41 12.05 -6.78
C SER A 82 0.57 13.20 -6.54
N SER A 83 0.14 14.25 -5.84
CA SER A 83 1.02 15.38 -5.48
C SER A 83 2.16 14.97 -4.55
N MET A 84 1.87 14.11 -3.55
CA MET A 84 2.88 13.55 -2.65
C MET A 84 3.91 12.70 -3.38
N GLN A 85 3.49 11.92 -4.37
CA GLN A 85 4.38 11.12 -5.21
C GLN A 85 5.32 12.00 -6.04
N GLN A 86 4.83 13.12 -6.56
CA GLN A 86 5.61 14.06 -7.37
C GLN A 86 6.58 14.92 -6.55
N ALA A 87 6.32 15.13 -5.25
CA ALA A 87 7.10 16.02 -4.40
C ALA A 87 8.56 15.57 -4.13
N ASN A 88 8.99 14.40 -4.61
CA ASN A 88 10.40 13.95 -4.65
C ASN A 88 11.23 14.23 -3.37
N GLY A 89 10.62 14.02 -2.19
CA GLY A 89 11.36 13.90 -0.93
C GLY A 89 11.27 15.08 0.04
N ARG A 90 10.58 16.18 -0.30
CA ARG A 90 10.23 17.23 0.69
C ARG A 90 8.86 17.81 0.43
N ALA A 91 7.94 17.55 1.36
CA ALA A 91 6.63 18.18 1.36
C ALA A 91 6.32 18.77 2.74
N SER A 92 5.23 19.52 2.81
CA SER A 92 4.62 19.94 4.06
C SER A 92 3.14 19.58 4.02
N PHE A 93 2.60 19.19 5.17
CA PHE A 93 1.18 18.91 5.31
C PHE A 93 0.74 19.19 6.74
N THR A 94 -0.57 19.32 6.90
CA THR A 94 -1.19 19.57 8.19
C THR A 94 -2.11 18.42 8.55
N LEU A 95 -2.02 17.93 9.78
CA LEU A 95 -3.08 17.10 10.37
C LEU A 95 -3.90 17.95 11.32
N THR A 96 -5.22 17.90 11.20
CA THR A 96 -6.12 18.61 12.09
C THR A 96 -7.07 17.64 12.76
N SER A 97 -7.00 17.58 14.10
CA SER A 97 -8.00 16.88 14.91
C SER A 97 -9.19 17.80 15.16
N ALA A 98 -10.41 17.31 15.01
CA ALA A 98 -11.65 18.03 15.24
C ALA A 98 -12.62 17.25 16.12
N ASP A 99 -13.53 17.97 16.77
CA ASP A 99 -14.64 17.37 17.52
C ASP A 99 -15.81 16.96 16.60
N PHE A 100 -16.89 16.47 17.21
CA PHE A 100 -18.11 16.05 16.50
C PHE A 100 -18.84 17.20 15.79
N ASP A 101 -18.59 18.45 16.19
CA ASP A 101 -19.11 19.66 15.54
C ASP A 101 -18.15 20.18 14.46
N PHE A 102 -17.14 19.38 14.09
CA PHE A 102 -16.10 19.71 13.12
C PHE A 102 -15.26 20.94 13.51
N ARG A 103 -15.20 21.28 14.79
CA ARG A 103 -14.34 22.37 15.28
C ARG A 103 -12.94 21.84 15.52
N ALA A 104 -11.95 22.50 14.93
CA ALA A 104 -10.55 22.12 15.09
C ALA A 104 -10.13 22.22 16.57
N LYS A 105 -9.52 21.17 17.11
CA LYS A 105 -8.97 21.10 18.47
C LYS A 105 -7.45 21.20 18.47
N GLU A 106 -6.81 20.44 17.61
CA GLU A 106 -5.36 20.33 17.52
C GLU A 106 -4.93 20.41 16.07
N VAL A 107 -3.87 21.17 15.80
CA VAL A 107 -3.27 21.31 14.48
C VAL A 107 -1.81 20.90 14.56
N LEU A 108 -1.40 19.95 13.73
CA LEU A 108 -0.05 19.42 13.62
C LEU A 108 0.49 19.76 12.24
N ASN A 109 1.41 20.72 12.17
CA ASN A 109 2.04 21.15 10.92
C ASN A 109 3.39 20.47 10.75
N TYR A 110 3.45 19.53 9.80
CA TYR A 110 4.67 18.83 9.43
C TYR A 110 5.37 19.54 8.28
N SER A 111 6.69 19.66 8.37
CA SER A 111 7.54 20.24 7.32
C SER A 111 8.78 19.38 7.06
N ASP A 112 9.34 19.51 5.86
CA ASP A 112 10.43 18.66 5.35
C ASP A 112 10.10 17.17 5.41
N VAL A 113 8.85 16.84 5.07
CA VAL A 113 8.33 15.48 5.09
C VAL A 113 8.95 14.67 3.97
N SER A 114 9.48 13.50 4.31
CA SER A 114 9.81 12.43 3.37
C SER A 114 8.79 11.29 3.49
N PHE A 115 8.13 10.98 2.37
CA PHE A 115 7.22 9.84 2.29
C PHE A 115 8.02 8.55 2.11
N ARG A 116 7.78 7.58 3.00
CA ARG A 116 8.44 6.27 3.02
C ARG A 116 7.62 5.22 2.28
N GLU A 117 6.30 5.36 2.34
CA GLU A 117 5.36 4.48 1.66
C GLU A 117 4.16 5.29 1.23
N ILE A 118 3.76 5.08 -0.03
CA ILE A 118 2.49 5.47 -0.58
C ILE A 118 1.98 4.21 -1.25
N SER A 119 0.89 3.63 -0.75
CA SER A 119 0.44 2.32 -1.20
C SER A 119 -1.07 2.22 -1.24
N ILE A 120 -1.57 1.24 -1.99
CA ILE A 120 -2.96 0.82 -1.94
C ILE A 120 -3.08 -0.55 -1.29
N SER A 121 -4.15 -0.76 -0.52
CA SER A 121 -4.47 -2.07 0.06
C SER A 121 -4.52 -3.17 -1.00
N SER A 122 -4.31 -4.43 -0.58
CA SER A 122 -4.56 -5.59 -1.43
C SER A 122 -5.98 -5.57 -2.02
N LEU A 123 -6.10 -6.00 -3.25
CA LEU A 123 -7.35 -6.09 -4.01
C LEU A 123 -7.67 -7.57 -4.20
N ASP A 124 -8.87 -7.99 -3.84
CA ASP A 124 -9.29 -9.40 -3.92
C ASP A 124 -10.76 -9.44 -4.28
N GLY A 125 -11.10 -10.18 -5.34
CA GLY A 125 -12.45 -10.30 -5.87
C GLY A 125 -13.46 -10.88 -4.87
N ALA A 126 -12.98 -11.57 -3.82
CA ALA A 126 -13.81 -12.06 -2.72
C ALA A 126 -13.92 -11.10 -1.52
N SER A 127 -13.13 -10.02 -1.48
CA SER A 127 -13.10 -9.10 -0.35
C SER A 127 -14.35 -8.22 -0.28
N LYS A 128 -14.81 -7.98 0.96
CA LYS A 128 -15.85 -7.00 1.30
C LYS A 128 -15.28 -5.73 1.92
N ASP A 129 -13.96 -5.64 2.03
CA ASP A 129 -13.29 -4.52 2.65
C ASP A 129 -13.24 -3.32 1.71
N ALA A 130 -13.15 -2.13 2.29
CA ALA A 130 -12.91 -0.92 1.52
C ALA A 130 -11.45 -0.85 1.07
N ALA A 131 -11.24 -0.51 -0.19
CA ALA A 131 -9.93 -0.13 -0.69
C ALA A 131 -9.51 1.21 -0.06
N ARG A 132 -8.23 1.31 0.32
CA ARG A 132 -7.65 2.49 0.99
C ARG A 132 -6.24 2.76 0.50
N PHE A 133 -5.84 4.02 0.55
CA PHE A 133 -4.43 4.38 0.50
C PHE A 133 -3.82 4.30 1.90
N THR A 134 -2.56 3.87 1.97
CA THR A 134 -1.75 3.97 3.18
C THR A 134 -0.55 4.86 2.85
N VAL A 135 -0.37 5.91 3.66
CA VAL A 135 0.77 6.82 3.59
C VAL A 135 1.60 6.68 4.86
N ALA A 136 2.86 6.28 4.70
CA ALA A 136 3.85 6.33 5.77
C ALA A 136 4.87 7.44 5.50
N PHE A 137 5.21 8.21 6.53
CA PHE A 137 6.09 9.37 6.39
C PHE A 137 7.05 9.51 7.57
N SER A 138 8.08 10.33 7.36
CA SER A 138 8.89 10.90 8.42
C SER A 138 9.15 12.38 8.20
N ALA A 139 9.19 13.15 9.29
CA ALA A 139 9.49 14.56 9.27
C ALA A 139 10.49 14.90 10.38
N PRO A 140 11.42 15.83 10.13
CA PRO A 140 12.30 16.37 11.17
C PRO A 140 11.62 17.49 11.97
N ASN A 141 10.57 18.11 11.44
CA ASN A 141 9.96 19.32 11.97
C ASN A 141 8.44 19.13 12.15
N LEU A 142 7.96 19.38 13.38
CA LEU A 142 6.54 19.43 13.74
C LEU A 142 6.28 20.72 14.53
N LYS A 143 5.28 21.48 14.12
CA LYS A 143 4.71 22.57 14.92
C LYS A 143 3.29 22.19 15.35
N GLN A 144 3.11 22.00 16.64
CA GLN A 144 1.78 21.80 17.24
C GLN A 144 1.17 23.15 17.60
N GLY A 145 -0.12 23.32 17.29
CA GLY A 145 -0.91 24.50 17.63
C GLY A 145 -2.32 24.12 18.06
N THR A 146 -3.01 25.06 18.70
CA THR A 146 -4.44 24.92 18.99
C THR A 146 -5.24 25.13 17.72
N GLY A 147 -6.23 24.27 17.51
CA GLY A 147 -7.20 24.47 16.44
C GLY A 147 -8.12 25.67 16.72
N GLY A 148 -8.68 26.22 15.65
CA GLY A 148 -9.71 27.25 15.69
C GLY A 148 -10.59 27.16 14.45
N GLY A 149 -11.83 27.63 14.56
CA GLY A 149 -12.80 27.59 13.47
C GLY A 149 -13.39 26.21 13.19
N THR A 150 -14.33 26.19 12.25
CA THR A 150 -14.96 24.97 11.74
C THR A 150 -14.20 24.51 10.50
N LEU A 151 -13.85 23.23 10.44
CA LEU A 151 -13.24 22.64 9.26
C LEU A 151 -14.25 22.65 8.11
N VAL A 152 -13.79 23.09 6.94
CA VAL A 152 -14.57 22.94 5.70
C VAL A 152 -14.59 21.45 5.37
N GLN A 153 -15.76 20.84 5.51
CA GLN A 153 -15.94 19.46 5.08
C GLN A 153 -15.88 19.44 3.55
N ALA A 154 -15.10 18.52 2.97
CA ALA A 154 -15.21 18.23 1.55
C ALA A 154 -16.68 17.89 1.26
N SER A 155 -17.32 18.71 0.42
CA SER A 155 -18.76 18.64 0.16
C SER A 155 -19.05 17.45 -0.75
N GLY A 156 -19.07 16.25 -0.19
CA GLY A 156 -19.34 15.03 -0.94
C GLY A 156 -19.40 13.82 -0.03
N LYS A 157 -20.43 12.99 -0.20
CA LYS A 157 -20.37 11.62 0.33
C LYS A 157 -19.28 10.89 -0.45
N SER A 158 -18.10 10.75 0.15
CA SER A 158 -17.05 9.87 -0.39
C SER A 158 -17.66 8.48 -0.61
N LYS A 159 -17.65 8.02 -1.86
CA LYS A 159 -18.15 6.69 -2.21
C LYS A 159 -17.10 5.69 -1.76
N THR A 160 -17.44 4.84 -0.79
CA THR A 160 -16.58 3.72 -0.42
C THR A 160 -16.39 2.80 -1.63
N VAL A 161 -15.13 2.63 -2.04
CA VAL A 161 -14.74 1.70 -3.10
C VAL A 161 -14.35 0.38 -2.45
N LEU A 162 -14.91 -0.75 -2.91
CA LEU A 162 -14.57 -2.07 -2.38
C LEU A 162 -13.26 -2.59 -3.01
N ALA A 163 -12.48 -3.32 -2.23
CA ALA A 163 -11.25 -3.97 -2.69
C ALA A 163 -11.50 -5.07 -3.75
N SER A 164 -12.74 -5.55 -3.88
CA SER A 164 -13.18 -6.48 -4.92
C SER A 164 -13.57 -5.82 -6.24
N ASN A 165 -13.81 -4.51 -6.24
CA ASN A 165 -14.22 -3.78 -7.44
C ASN A 165 -12.99 -3.27 -8.19
N PHE A 166 -12.22 -4.18 -8.78
CA PHE A 166 -11.02 -3.81 -9.52
C PHE A 166 -10.96 -4.46 -10.90
N ARG A 167 -10.13 -3.88 -11.75
CA ARG A 167 -9.71 -4.45 -13.04
C ARG A 167 -8.20 -4.34 -13.16
N PHE A 168 -7.58 -5.41 -13.61
CA PHE A 168 -6.18 -5.42 -14.01
C PHE A 168 -6.09 -5.55 -15.53
N THR A 169 -5.17 -4.82 -16.14
CA THR A 169 -4.80 -5.00 -17.54
C THR A 169 -3.29 -5.01 -17.67
N ILE A 170 -2.76 -5.86 -18.54
CA ILE A 170 -1.36 -5.83 -18.96
C ILE A 170 -1.29 -6.25 -20.43
N ASN A 171 -0.52 -5.53 -21.23
CA ASN A 171 -0.51 -5.70 -22.67
C ASN A 171 -0.03 -7.11 -23.06
N GLY A 172 -0.76 -7.75 -23.98
CA GLY A 172 -0.40 -9.04 -24.57
C GLY A 172 -0.84 -10.27 -23.77
N LEU A 173 -1.60 -10.11 -22.69
CA LEU A 173 -2.06 -11.23 -21.86
C LEU A 173 -3.53 -11.14 -21.48
N PRO A 174 -4.22 -12.28 -21.30
CA PRO A 174 -5.56 -12.31 -20.75
C PRO A 174 -5.54 -11.88 -19.29
N SER A 175 -6.27 -10.82 -18.96
CA SER A 175 -6.33 -10.26 -17.59
C SER A 175 -7.71 -10.32 -16.95
N ASN A 176 -8.71 -10.88 -17.66
CA ASN A 176 -10.09 -10.96 -17.20
C ASN A 176 -10.29 -11.89 -15.99
N ARG A 177 -9.30 -12.74 -15.68
CA ARG A 177 -9.36 -13.73 -14.59
C ARG A 177 -8.31 -13.48 -13.51
N VAL A 178 -7.83 -12.25 -13.37
CA VAL A 178 -7.04 -11.85 -12.20
C VAL A 178 -7.98 -11.74 -11.00
N SER A 179 -7.78 -12.60 -10.00
CA SER A 179 -8.66 -12.67 -8.83
C SER A 179 -8.14 -11.90 -7.64
N ALA A 180 -6.83 -11.64 -7.56
CA ALA A 180 -6.24 -10.85 -6.50
C ALA A 180 -4.99 -10.10 -6.96
N ILE A 181 -4.71 -8.99 -6.29
CA ILE A 181 -3.51 -8.17 -6.42
C ILE A 181 -3.04 -7.85 -5.00
N GLU A 182 -1.79 -8.19 -4.68
CA GLU A 182 -1.22 -7.83 -3.39
C GLU A 182 -1.03 -6.31 -3.25
N LYS A 183 -0.70 -5.87 -2.02
CA LYS A 183 -0.42 -4.46 -1.72
C LYS A 183 0.59 -3.89 -2.72
N ILE A 184 0.28 -2.72 -3.27
CA ILE A 184 1.14 -2.06 -4.26
C ILE A 184 1.76 -0.83 -3.61
N ASN A 185 3.08 -0.73 -3.67
CA ASN A 185 3.81 0.46 -3.24
C ASN A 185 4.15 1.33 -4.46
N PHE A 186 3.77 2.60 -4.39
CA PHE A 186 3.98 3.62 -5.40
C PHE A 186 5.21 4.50 -5.11
N THR A 187 5.85 4.33 -3.95
CA THR A 187 7.11 4.99 -3.60
C THR A 187 8.29 4.22 -4.22
N GLY A 188 8.86 4.74 -5.30
CA GLY A 188 10.02 4.16 -5.96
C GLY A 188 9.67 3.04 -6.94
N ASN A 189 10.39 1.91 -6.87
CA ASN A 189 10.14 0.75 -7.73
C ASN A 189 8.85 0.06 -7.30
N THR A 190 7.85 0.04 -8.19
CA THR A 190 6.58 -0.62 -7.93
C THR A 190 6.72 -2.12 -8.18
N ALA A 191 6.56 -2.93 -7.14
CA ALA A 191 6.50 -4.38 -7.24
C ALA A 191 5.26 -4.90 -6.51
N PHE A 192 4.61 -5.89 -7.09
CA PHE A 192 3.40 -6.51 -6.54
C PHE A 192 3.20 -7.90 -7.13
N ARG A 193 2.41 -8.73 -6.45
CA ARG A 193 2.02 -10.05 -6.93
C ARG A 193 0.57 -10.02 -7.38
N ILE A 194 0.27 -10.74 -8.45
CA ILE A 194 -1.11 -11.00 -8.89
C ILE A 194 -1.42 -12.48 -8.83
N THR A 195 -2.68 -12.81 -8.61
CA THR A 195 -3.19 -14.18 -8.64
C THR A 195 -4.15 -14.32 -9.82
N VAL A 196 -3.93 -15.34 -10.65
CA VAL A 196 -4.67 -15.57 -11.90
C VAL A 196 -5.24 -16.99 -11.90
N ALA A 197 -6.40 -17.17 -12.53
CA ALA A 197 -6.98 -18.49 -12.71
C ALA A 197 -6.11 -19.39 -13.61
N ALA A 198 -5.97 -20.68 -13.26
CA ALA A 198 -5.16 -21.64 -14.01
C ALA A 198 -5.61 -21.86 -15.48
N ALA A 199 -6.83 -21.44 -15.83
CA ALA A 199 -7.31 -21.47 -17.22
C ALA A 199 -6.44 -20.62 -18.16
N ASP A 200 -5.81 -19.56 -17.65
CA ASP A 200 -4.95 -18.67 -18.44
C ASP A 200 -3.46 -19.05 -18.32
N GLU A 201 -3.15 -20.13 -17.60
CA GLU A 201 -1.78 -20.46 -17.18
C GLU A 201 -0.82 -20.67 -18.35
N GLU A 202 -1.23 -21.45 -19.36
CA GLU A 202 -0.38 -21.77 -20.50
C GLU A 202 0.07 -20.49 -21.22
N THR A 203 -0.89 -19.61 -21.53
CA THR A 203 -0.62 -18.35 -22.22
C THR A 203 0.34 -17.46 -21.43
N TRP A 204 0.14 -17.36 -20.11
CA TRP A 204 1.03 -16.57 -19.27
C TRP A 204 2.42 -17.19 -19.14
N ARG A 205 2.52 -18.52 -19.02
CA ARG A 205 3.78 -19.24 -18.91
C ARG A 205 4.60 -19.14 -20.20
N GLU A 206 3.98 -19.35 -21.36
CA GLU A 206 4.64 -19.17 -22.66
C GLU A 206 5.15 -17.73 -22.83
N PHE A 207 4.34 -16.73 -22.44
CA PHE A 207 4.74 -15.33 -22.50
C PHE A 207 5.96 -15.07 -21.61
N PHE A 208 5.96 -15.59 -20.39
CA PHE A 208 7.09 -15.49 -19.46
C PHE A 208 8.37 -16.13 -20.04
N LEU A 209 8.28 -17.37 -20.52
CA LEU A 209 9.42 -18.13 -21.05
C LEU A 209 9.96 -17.59 -22.38
N SER A 210 9.12 -16.91 -23.18
CA SER A 210 9.53 -16.33 -24.46
C SER A 210 10.43 -15.10 -24.34
N GLY A 211 10.66 -14.57 -23.13
CA GLY A 211 11.40 -13.32 -22.90
C GLY A 211 10.62 -12.05 -23.26
N LYS A 212 9.38 -12.18 -23.74
CA LYS A 212 8.46 -11.04 -24.01
C LYS A 212 7.94 -10.38 -22.72
N GLY A 213 8.20 -10.98 -21.56
CA GLY A 213 7.84 -10.50 -20.22
C GLY A 213 8.54 -9.21 -19.75
N THR A 214 9.00 -8.33 -20.64
CA THR A 214 9.72 -7.10 -20.29
C THR A 214 9.14 -5.89 -21.00
N ARG A 215 9.27 -4.72 -20.37
CA ARG A 215 8.78 -3.42 -20.88
C ARG A 215 7.29 -3.40 -21.22
N LEU A 216 6.51 -4.14 -20.44
CA LEU A 216 5.06 -4.18 -20.57
C LEU A 216 4.44 -2.88 -20.05
N GLN A 217 3.28 -2.55 -20.60
CA GLN A 217 2.41 -1.53 -20.06
C GLN A 217 1.16 -2.19 -19.51
N GLY A 218 0.56 -1.57 -18.52
CA GLY A 218 -0.75 -1.98 -18.04
C GLY A 218 -1.31 -1.02 -17.01
N SER A 219 -2.44 -1.38 -16.46
CA SER A 219 -3.14 -0.55 -15.49
C SER A 219 -3.87 -1.36 -14.43
N ILE A 220 -4.08 -0.72 -13.29
CA ILE A 220 -5.02 -1.15 -12.27
C ILE A 220 -6.07 -0.07 -12.14
N GLU A 221 -7.32 -0.48 -12.29
CA GLU A 221 -8.48 0.40 -12.15
C GLU A 221 -9.28 -0.08 -10.94
N LEU A 222 -9.66 0.85 -10.07
CA LEU A 222 -10.73 0.61 -9.11
C LEU A 222 -12.03 1.18 -9.64
N LEU A 223 -13.09 0.42 -9.45
CA LEU A 223 -14.39 0.63 -10.06
C LEU A 223 -15.42 1.04 -9.00
N ALA A 224 -16.34 1.90 -9.39
CA ALA A 224 -17.52 2.19 -8.61
C ALA A 224 -18.42 0.93 -8.50
N PRO A 225 -19.43 0.92 -7.59
CA PRO A 225 -20.33 -0.23 -7.43
C PRO A 225 -21.07 -0.68 -8.71
N ASN A 226 -21.17 0.18 -9.73
CA ASN A 226 -21.75 -0.18 -11.02
C ASN A 226 -20.80 -0.98 -11.94
N MET A 227 -19.56 -1.24 -11.50
CA MET A 227 -18.51 -1.98 -12.22
C MET A 227 -18.13 -1.37 -13.58
N LYS A 228 -18.47 -0.09 -13.81
CA LYS A 228 -18.25 0.63 -15.07
C LYS A 228 -17.44 1.89 -14.86
N ASP A 229 -17.82 2.71 -13.88
CA ASP A 229 -17.12 3.96 -13.63
C ASP A 229 -15.79 3.66 -12.93
N VAL A 230 -14.72 4.24 -13.45
CA VAL A 230 -13.38 4.15 -12.87
C VAL A 230 -13.23 5.28 -11.87
N VAL A 231 -12.99 4.94 -10.61
CA VAL A 231 -12.78 5.89 -9.50
C VAL A 231 -11.31 6.20 -9.32
N PHE A 232 -10.44 5.21 -9.58
CA PHE A 232 -9.00 5.36 -9.46
C PHE A 232 -8.32 4.55 -10.56
N ARG A 233 -7.23 5.09 -11.10
CA ARG A 233 -6.39 4.40 -12.07
C ARG A 233 -4.91 4.61 -11.76
N ALA A 234 -4.18 3.51 -11.73
CA ALA A 234 -2.72 3.49 -11.71
C ALA A 234 -2.21 2.84 -13.00
N ASP A 235 -1.47 3.60 -13.79
CA ASP A 235 -0.82 3.11 -15.00
C ASP A 235 0.64 2.75 -14.69
N PHE A 236 1.07 1.56 -15.06
CA PHE A 236 2.45 1.12 -14.90
C PHE A 236 3.15 1.02 -16.24
N ASN A 237 4.38 1.56 -16.27
CA ASN A 237 5.26 1.54 -17.43
C ASN A 237 6.51 0.72 -17.13
N ASP A 238 7.10 0.19 -18.20
CA ASP A 238 8.28 -0.67 -18.13
C ASP A 238 8.10 -1.85 -17.15
N ALA A 239 6.91 -2.46 -17.14
CA ALA A 239 6.62 -3.61 -16.30
C ALA A 239 7.32 -4.88 -16.80
N SER A 240 7.69 -5.74 -15.87
CA SER A 240 8.35 -7.01 -16.14
C SER A 240 7.92 -8.07 -15.15
N PHE A 241 7.92 -9.32 -15.61
CA PHE A 241 7.69 -10.45 -14.71
C PHE A 241 8.97 -10.82 -13.98
N GLN A 242 8.84 -11.03 -12.67
CA GLN A 242 9.94 -11.35 -11.77
C GLN A 242 9.88 -12.79 -11.30
N SER A 243 8.68 -13.30 -11.07
CA SER A 243 8.48 -14.64 -10.55
C SER A 243 7.20 -15.26 -11.07
N TRP A 244 7.17 -16.57 -11.01
CA TRP A 244 6.05 -17.41 -11.36
C TRP A 244 5.93 -18.52 -10.32
N GLU A 245 4.76 -18.67 -9.71
CA GLU A 245 4.52 -19.65 -8.67
C GLU A 245 3.17 -20.32 -8.88
N ARG A 246 3.13 -21.65 -8.76
CA ARG A 246 1.90 -22.43 -8.79
C ARG A 246 1.83 -23.29 -7.56
N GLU A 247 0.73 -23.19 -6.84
CA GLU A 247 0.42 -24.06 -5.71
C GLU A 247 -0.48 -25.20 -6.21
N TYR A 248 -0.08 -26.44 -5.93
CA TYR A 248 -0.90 -27.61 -6.19
C TYR A 248 -1.57 -28.04 -4.89
N ASP A 249 -2.87 -27.82 -4.78
CA ASP A 249 -3.68 -28.40 -3.72
C ASP A 249 -4.44 -29.60 -4.29
N SER A 250 -3.90 -30.80 -4.06
CA SER A 250 -4.51 -32.06 -4.51
C SER A 250 -5.81 -32.41 -3.75
N SER A 251 -6.17 -31.65 -2.71
CA SER A 251 -7.27 -31.97 -1.80
C SER A 251 -8.49 -31.04 -1.94
N SER A 252 -8.42 -30.01 -2.78
CA SER A 252 -9.48 -29.01 -2.86
C SER A 252 -10.25 -29.06 -4.18
N GLU A 253 -11.59 -28.98 -4.09
CA GLU A 253 -12.47 -28.65 -5.23
C GLU A 253 -12.30 -27.20 -5.70
N LYS A 254 -11.33 -26.46 -5.16
CA LYS A 254 -11.13 -25.05 -5.49
C LYS A 254 -10.58 -24.91 -6.90
N ILE A 255 -11.01 -23.84 -7.57
CA ILE A 255 -10.43 -23.41 -8.84
C ILE A 255 -8.92 -23.21 -8.64
N GLN A 256 -8.11 -23.96 -9.39
CA GLN A 256 -6.66 -23.83 -9.36
C GLN A 256 -6.24 -22.43 -9.82
N ARG A 257 -5.17 -21.91 -9.19
CA ARG A 257 -4.62 -20.59 -9.47
C ARG A 257 -3.11 -20.64 -9.48
N PHE A 258 -2.50 -19.67 -10.15
CA PHE A 258 -1.08 -19.39 -10.08
C PHE A 258 -0.87 -17.92 -9.75
N ALA A 259 0.35 -17.58 -9.36
CA ALA A 259 0.72 -16.23 -9.03
C ALA A 259 1.93 -15.76 -9.85
N VAL A 260 1.91 -14.47 -10.15
CA VAL A 260 2.95 -13.80 -10.94
C VAL A 260 3.45 -12.59 -10.17
N GLY A 261 4.76 -12.53 -9.95
CA GLY A 261 5.43 -11.32 -9.46
C GLY A 261 5.63 -10.34 -10.60
N VAL A 262 5.13 -9.11 -10.44
CA VAL A 262 5.26 -8.02 -11.41
C VAL A 262 6.13 -6.93 -10.78
N ARG A 263 7.05 -6.38 -11.56
CA ARG A 263 7.82 -5.19 -11.21
C ARG A 263 7.75 -4.17 -12.34
N ALA A 264 7.32 -2.97 -12.02
CA ALA A 264 7.32 -1.81 -12.88
C ALA A 264 8.36 -0.79 -12.44
N ARG A 265 8.88 -0.02 -13.39
CA ARG A 265 9.84 1.05 -13.11
C ARG A 265 9.20 2.17 -12.30
N PHE A 266 7.98 2.54 -12.68
CA PHE A 266 7.14 3.49 -11.97
C PHE A 266 5.67 3.22 -12.28
N ALA A 267 4.81 3.63 -11.35
CA ALA A 267 3.37 3.68 -11.54
C ALA A 267 2.91 5.13 -11.41
N MET A 268 2.12 5.61 -12.37
CA MET A 268 1.56 6.94 -12.38
C MET A 268 0.10 6.89 -11.95
N LEU A 269 -0.26 7.77 -11.03
CA LEU A 269 -1.61 7.86 -10.48
C LEU A 269 -2.37 8.96 -11.20
N THR A 270 -3.50 8.60 -11.80
CA THR A 270 -4.30 9.51 -12.63
C THR A 270 -5.66 9.72 -12.00
N THR A 271 -6.05 10.99 -11.82
CA THR A 271 -7.44 11.39 -11.54
C THR A 271 -8.22 11.36 -12.84
N LYS A 272 -9.46 10.87 -12.81
CA LYS A 272 -10.33 10.88 -14.00
C LYS A 272 -11.14 12.16 -14.08
#